data_AF-A0A1I8HYM2-F1
#
_entry.id   AF-A0A1I8HYM2-F1
#
_cell.length_a   1.000
_cell.length_b   1.000
_cell.length_c   1.000
_cell.angle_alpha   90.00
_cell.angle_beta   90.00
_cell.angle_gamma   90.00
#
_symmetry.space_group_name_H-M   'P 1'
#
loop_
_entity.id
_entity.type
_entity.pdbx_description
1 polymer ?
#
loop_
_entity_poly.entity_id
_entity_poly.type
_entity_poly.pdbx_seq_one_letter_code
_entity_poly.pdbx_strand_id
1 'polypeptide(L)'
;MNCSEQVRLFRDRADFSLDNVSSECLPSLNRYSPAARAAVGIALSVLTSGICLGNLLVIMSVGLVKKLQSSPSNFLIVSLASSDLLVGLLVLPTAIAYQLLGYFPFPDTACDFWTSCDVLLCTSSILNLCAISIDRYLVITKPFEYAVKRTPSRMAAMISCVWLLSACISIPPMLGAKEPFVPGNCGYSETFGYQIYATIGAFYIPLSVMLVLYGNIFKLARRMAKADEQQKLGGGLAEEPQAAATGEVLEAEAGAAASVGSALKSLRRRNNNGRGRPAGRSNSDTKAIKTLGAIMGCFTFCWLPFFIMQISLAIWKKVTGSKFDIEKNVFDTFLWLGYVNSFMNPIIYAKFNRDFRTPFKHLLLCHCRSINERLRSQQYSEQYGLPSSGRGTSKRRLGAGPTGANAGAAAANSAAPGASGRAGRSVRRASDASLRRSRHQKAAENNNEQMV
;
A
#
# COMPACT_ATOMS: atom_id res chain seq x y z
N MET A 1 19.02 49.10 -20.51
CA MET A 1 17.91 48.18 -20.16
C MET A 1 17.61 48.32 -18.70
N ASN A 2 16.33 48.47 -18.35
CA ASN A 2 15.88 48.34 -16.97
C ASN A 2 15.89 46.86 -16.54
N CYS A 3 15.65 46.60 -15.26
CA CYS A 3 15.74 45.23 -14.76
C CYS A 3 14.71 44.27 -15.35
N SER A 4 13.49 44.73 -15.57
CA SER A 4 12.43 43.94 -16.21
C SER A 4 12.81 43.55 -17.63
N GLU A 5 13.49 44.42 -18.38
CA GLU A 5 14.00 44.11 -19.71
C GLU A 5 15.14 43.09 -19.68
N GLN A 6 16.08 43.21 -18.75
CA GLN A 6 17.18 42.23 -18.61
C GLN A 6 16.64 40.85 -18.24
N VAL A 7 15.70 40.76 -17.29
CA VAL A 7 15.06 39.49 -16.89
C VAL A 7 14.23 38.91 -18.02
N ARG A 8 13.55 39.75 -18.82
CA ARG A 8 12.81 39.31 -20.00
C ARG A 8 13.76 38.78 -21.08
N LEU A 9 14.86 39.46 -21.36
CA LEU A 9 15.87 38.97 -22.30
C LEU A 9 16.56 37.70 -21.81
N PHE A 10 16.85 37.58 -20.52
CA PHE A 10 17.36 36.35 -19.92
C PHE A 10 16.40 35.16 -20.16
N ARG A 11 15.08 35.40 -20.13
CA ARG A 11 14.05 34.40 -20.41
C ARG A 11 13.83 34.15 -21.91
N ASP A 12 14.09 35.11 -22.77
CA ASP A 12 13.77 35.02 -24.21
C ASP A 12 14.98 34.61 -25.07
N ARG A 13 16.22 34.66 -24.55
CA ARG A 13 17.45 34.34 -25.29
C ARG A 13 18.19 33.13 -24.75
N ALA A 14 18.60 32.25 -25.67
CA ALA A 14 19.33 31.01 -25.38
C ALA A 14 20.82 31.24 -25.00
N ASP A 15 21.34 32.44 -25.24
CA ASP A 15 22.74 32.84 -25.18
C ASP A 15 23.07 33.81 -24.02
N PHE A 16 22.11 34.12 -23.14
CA PHE A 16 22.27 35.09 -22.05
C PHE A 16 22.79 34.42 -20.76
N SER A 17 23.93 34.87 -20.22
CA SER A 17 24.51 34.38 -18.94
C SER A 17 24.01 35.19 -17.74
N LEU A 18 23.90 34.55 -16.56
CA LEU A 18 23.66 35.23 -15.29
C LEU A 18 24.76 36.24 -14.94
N ASP A 19 26.01 36.00 -15.40
CA ASP A 19 27.13 36.92 -15.20
C ASP A 19 26.92 38.26 -15.92
N ASN A 20 26.06 38.28 -16.94
CA ASN A 20 25.70 39.48 -17.70
C ASN A 20 24.50 40.22 -17.10
N VAL A 21 23.88 39.71 -16.02
CA VAL A 21 22.81 40.40 -15.28
C VAL A 21 23.47 41.39 -14.32
N SER A 22 22.99 42.65 -14.28
CA SER A 22 23.54 43.63 -13.35
C SER A 22 23.34 43.17 -11.89
N SER A 23 24.28 43.50 -11.00
CA SER A 23 24.19 43.17 -9.57
C SER A 23 22.93 43.75 -8.91
N GLU A 24 22.43 44.88 -9.42
CA GLU A 24 21.16 45.50 -9.04
C GLU A 24 19.92 44.67 -9.44
N CYS A 25 20.07 43.71 -10.38
CA CYS A 25 18.99 42.87 -10.89
C CYS A 25 18.87 41.49 -10.25
N LEU A 26 19.91 40.99 -9.59
CA LEU A 26 19.84 39.74 -8.81
C LEU A 26 18.69 39.71 -7.78
N PRO A 27 18.34 40.82 -7.09
CA PRO A 27 17.17 40.87 -6.22
C PRO A 27 15.84 40.60 -6.95
N SER A 28 15.73 40.98 -8.22
CA SER A 28 14.52 40.78 -9.05
C SER A 28 14.35 39.33 -9.51
N LEU A 29 15.44 38.55 -9.61
CA LEU A 29 15.38 37.09 -9.75
C LEU A 29 14.97 36.41 -8.44
N ASN A 30 15.26 37.05 -7.31
CA ASN A 30 14.96 36.56 -5.97
C ASN A 30 13.48 36.82 -5.59
N ARG A 31 12.59 35.93 -6.03
CA ARG A 31 11.13 35.98 -5.76
C ARG A 31 10.75 36.23 -4.29
N TYR A 32 11.52 35.66 -3.37
CA TYR A 32 11.20 35.66 -1.95
C TYR A 32 12.05 36.67 -1.17
N SER A 33 11.42 37.30 -0.16
CA SER A 33 12.19 37.95 0.91
C SER A 33 13.09 36.92 1.60
N PRO A 34 14.20 37.33 2.25
CA PRO A 34 15.10 36.38 2.92
C PRO A 34 14.38 35.48 3.93
N ALA A 35 13.44 36.04 4.71
CA ALA A 35 12.63 35.29 5.66
C ALA A 35 11.69 34.29 4.97
N ALA A 36 11.01 34.72 3.89
CA ALA A 36 10.14 33.83 3.12
C ALA A 36 10.93 32.70 2.44
N ARG A 37 12.12 32.99 1.90
CA ARG A 37 13.00 31.98 1.29
C ARG A 37 13.41 30.93 2.33
N ALA A 38 13.81 31.36 3.52
CA ALA A 38 14.14 30.46 4.62
C ALA A 38 12.94 29.60 5.03
N ALA A 39 11.76 30.22 5.21
CA ALA A 39 10.55 29.51 5.60
C ALA A 39 10.12 28.45 4.56
N VAL A 40 10.08 28.81 3.28
CA VAL A 40 9.76 27.89 2.18
C VAL A 40 10.81 26.79 2.08
N GLY A 41 12.10 27.13 2.13
CA GLY A 41 13.19 26.16 2.07
C GLY A 41 13.14 25.14 3.20
N ILE A 42 12.86 25.57 4.44
CA ILE A 42 12.68 24.69 5.60
C ILE A 42 11.46 23.79 5.40
N ALA A 43 10.30 24.37 5.04
CA ALA A 43 9.06 23.62 4.87
C ALA A 43 9.19 22.51 3.81
N LEU A 44 9.77 22.83 2.65
CA LEU A 44 9.98 21.87 1.57
C LEU A 44 11.04 20.82 1.93
N SER A 45 12.08 21.20 2.66
CA SER A 45 13.11 20.27 3.14
C SER A 45 12.57 19.28 4.18
N VAL A 46 11.66 19.73 5.05
CA VAL A 46 10.94 18.86 6.00
C VAL A 46 10.03 17.90 5.25
N LEU A 47 9.30 18.36 4.24
CA LEU A 47 8.47 17.51 3.38
C LEU A 47 9.32 16.43 2.68
N THR A 48 10.41 16.82 2.01
CA THR A 48 11.33 15.90 1.32
C THR A 48 11.95 14.89 2.29
N SER A 49 12.39 15.34 3.46
CA SER A 49 12.93 14.44 4.49
C SER A 49 11.87 13.43 4.95
N GLY A 50 10.62 13.88 5.13
CA GLY A 50 9.49 13.02 5.45
C GLY A 50 9.21 11.96 4.36
N ILE A 51 9.28 12.35 3.08
CA ILE A 51 9.12 11.44 1.94
C ILE A 51 10.22 10.38 1.96
N CYS A 52 11.49 10.80 2.08
CA CYS A 52 12.63 9.88 2.08
C CYS A 52 12.57 8.91 3.27
N LEU A 53 12.40 9.43 4.49
CA LEU A 53 12.35 8.61 5.70
C LEU A 53 11.15 7.67 5.70
N GLY A 54 9.96 8.17 5.36
CA GLY A 54 8.73 7.39 5.34
C GLY A 54 8.80 6.23 4.35
N ASN A 55 9.24 6.49 3.11
CA ASN A 55 9.32 5.45 2.09
C ASN A 55 10.49 4.49 2.33
N LEU A 56 11.61 4.96 2.89
CA LEU A 56 12.68 4.07 3.37
C LEU A 56 12.17 3.13 4.47
N LEU A 57 11.36 3.60 5.41
CA LEU A 57 10.75 2.75 6.45
C LEU A 57 9.82 1.68 5.85
N VAL A 58 9.07 2.00 4.79
CA VAL A 58 8.25 1.02 4.06
C VAL A 58 9.12 -0.08 3.46
N ILE A 59 10.18 0.31 2.73
CA ILE A 59 11.13 -0.62 2.11
C ILE A 59 11.79 -1.50 3.17
N MET A 60 12.31 -0.91 4.25
CA MET A 60 12.96 -1.62 5.34
C MET A 60 12.00 -2.57 6.08
N SER A 61 10.73 -2.20 6.24
CA SER A 61 9.73 -3.05 6.90
C SER A 61 9.51 -4.35 6.14
N VAL A 62 9.40 -4.28 4.81
CA VAL A 62 9.29 -5.49 3.98
C VAL A 62 10.64 -6.19 3.89
N GLY A 63 11.75 -5.46 3.78
CA GLY A 63 13.11 -6.02 3.69
C GLY A 63 13.60 -6.75 4.96
N LEU A 64 13.07 -6.43 6.14
CA LEU A 64 13.51 -7.03 7.40
C LEU A 64 12.54 -8.04 8.00
N VAL A 65 11.25 -7.99 7.66
CA VAL A 65 10.22 -8.83 8.29
C VAL A 65 9.81 -9.98 7.36
N LYS A 66 10.21 -11.21 7.72
CA LYS A 66 9.95 -12.42 6.90
C LYS A 66 8.46 -12.62 6.60
N LYS A 67 7.58 -12.37 7.57
CA LYS A 67 6.12 -12.45 7.39
C LYS A 67 5.63 -11.52 6.28
N LEU A 68 6.18 -10.30 6.19
CA LEU A 68 5.83 -9.33 5.15
C LEU A 68 6.42 -9.76 3.80
N GLN A 69 7.63 -10.31 3.77
CA GLN A 69 8.27 -10.86 2.56
C GLN A 69 7.49 -12.03 1.96
N SER A 70 6.89 -12.88 2.82
CA SER A 70 6.13 -14.05 2.38
C SER A 70 4.84 -13.70 1.65
N SER A 71 4.38 -12.45 1.67
CA SER A 71 3.20 -12.01 0.92
C SER A 71 3.62 -11.33 -0.39
N PRO A 72 3.41 -11.97 -1.57
CA PRO A 72 3.91 -11.45 -2.84
C PRO A 72 3.39 -10.05 -3.20
N SER A 73 2.18 -9.69 -2.76
CA SER A 73 1.61 -8.36 -3.03
C SER A 73 2.41 -7.21 -2.39
N ASN A 74 3.21 -7.48 -1.37
CA ASN A 74 4.02 -6.44 -0.72
C ASN A 74 5.18 -5.98 -1.59
N PHE A 75 5.58 -6.74 -2.63
CA PHE A 75 6.57 -6.26 -3.60
C PHE A 75 6.06 -5.08 -4.44
N LEU A 76 4.76 -5.02 -4.74
CA LEU A 76 4.17 -3.85 -5.41
C LEU A 76 4.24 -2.61 -4.51
N ILE A 77 4.04 -2.78 -3.20
CA ILE A 77 4.18 -1.69 -2.22
C ILE A 77 5.62 -1.21 -2.12
N VAL A 78 6.59 -2.14 -2.16
CA VAL A 78 8.03 -1.79 -2.19
C VAL A 78 8.37 -1.04 -3.49
N SER A 79 7.89 -1.51 -4.64
CA SER A 79 8.10 -0.82 -5.92
C SER A 79 7.59 0.63 -5.91
N LEU A 80 6.38 0.85 -5.35
CA LEU A 80 5.82 2.18 -5.14
C LEU A 80 6.66 3.03 -4.16
N ALA A 81 7.06 2.46 -3.03
CA ALA A 81 7.92 3.17 -2.07
C ALA A 81 9.29 3.51 -2.67
N SER A 82 9.82 2.67 -3.58
CA SER A 82 11.05 2.95 -4.31
C SER A 82 10.89 4.12 -5.27
N SER A 83 9.79 4.21 -6.03
CA SER A 83 9.56 5.37 -6.91
C SER A 83 9.43 6.66 -6.10
N ASP A 84 8.67 6.64 -5.00
CA ASP A 84 8.49 7.80 -4.10
C ASP A 84 9.80 8.22 -3.41
N LEU A 85 10.62 7.26 -2.97
CA LEU A 85 11.94 7.55 -2.40
C LEU A 85 12.85 8.20 -3.44
N LEU A 86 12.86 7.69 -4.67
CA LEU A 86 13.66 8.26 -5.75
C LEU A 86 13.18 9.67 -6.13
N VAL A 87 11.89 9.99 -6.04
CA VAL A 87 11.41 11.38 -6.18
C VAL A 87 12.07 12.27 -5.13
N GLY A 88 12.04 11.85 -3.86
CA GLY A 88 12.65 12.58 -2.76
C GLY A 88 14.17 12.78 -2.90
N LEU A 89 14.88 11.83 -3.51
CA LEU A 89 16.33 11.87 -3.66
C LEU A 89 16.81 12.57 -4.94
N LEU A 90 16.12 12.37 -6.07
CA LEU A 90 16.59 12.79 -7.39
C LEU A 90 15.84 14.01 -7.94
N VAL A 91 14.57 14.19 -7.57
CA VAL A 91 13.70 15.23 -8.16
C VAL A 91 13.58 16.42 -7.23
N LEU A 92 13.26 16.18 -5.96
CA LEU A 92 12.94 17.25 -5.01
C LEU A 92 14.11 18.18 -4.68
N PRO A 93 15.38 17.74 -4.56
CA PRO A 93 16.48 18.68 -4.28
C PRO A 93 16.62 19.76 -5.37
N THR A 94 16.57 19.34 -6.63
CA THR A 94 16.60 20.25 -7.80
C THR A 94 15.35 21.12 -7.85
N ALA A 95 14.17 20.57 -7.56
CA ALA A 95 12.91 21.34 -7.50
C ALA A 95 12.95 22.42 -6.41
N ILE A 96 13.48 22.11 -5.22
CA ILE A 96 13.66 23.08 -4.13
C ILE A 96 14.64 24.18 -4.57
N ALA A 97 15.78 23.81 -5.15
CA ALA A 97 16.75 24.79 -5.64
C ALA A 97 16.09 25.74 -6.66
N TYR A 98 15.36 25.19 -7.63
CA TYR A 98 14.66 25.99 -8.64
C TYR A 98 13.58 26.90 -8.02
N GLN A 99 12.85 26.41 -7.01
CA GLN A 99 11.87 27.22 -6.27
C GLN A 99 12.51 28.41 -5.56
N LEU A 100 13.63 28.18 -4.85
CA LEU A 100 14.26 29.19 -4.00
C LEU A 100 15.09 30.21 -4.77
N LEU A 101 15.72 29.78 -5.87
CA LEU A 101 16.52 30.62 -6.75
C LEU A 101 15.65 31.43 -7.73
N GLY A 102 14.48 30.91 -8.10
CA GLY A 102 13.60 31.54 -9.10
C GLY A 102 14.04 31.32 -10.56
N TYR A 103 15.21 30.73 -10.78
CA TYR A 103 15.76 30.33 -12.08
C TYR A 103 16.43 28.96 -11.97
N PHE A 104 16.53 28.25 -13.09
CA PHE A 104 17.20 26.94 -13.17
C PHE A 104 18.70 27.13 -13.42
N PRO A 105 19.58 26.74 -12.47
CA PRO A 105 21.02 27.05 -12.54
C PRO A 105 21.86 26.03 -13.32
N PHE A 106 21.28 24.94 -13.81
CA PHE A 106 22.00 23.83 -14.42
C PHE A 106 21.88 23.85 -15.96
N PRO A 107 22.77 23.15 -16.69
CA PRO A 107 22.72 23.08 -18.15
C PRO A 107 21.51 22.27 -18.66
N ASP A 108 21.25 22.36 -19.98
CA ASP A 108 20.15 21.65 -20.66
C ASP A 108 20.12 20.15 -20.35
N THR A 109 21.27 19.47 -20.37
CA THR A 109 21.35 18.03 -20.07
C THR A 109 20.87 17.66 -18.67
N ALA A 110 21.07 18.56 -17.70
CA ALA A 110 20.58 18.37 -16.34
C ALA A 110 19.07 18.66 -16.23
N CYS A 111 18.56 19.63 -17.00
CA CYS A 111 17.11 19.87 -17.13
C CYS A 111 16.40 18.65 -17.72
N ASP A 112 16.97 18.11 -18.78
CA ASP A 112 16.53 16.91 -19.46
C ASP A 112 16.47 15.71 -18.52
N PHE A 113 17.57 15.42 -17.83
CA PHE A 113 17.61 14.35 -16.85
C PHE A 113 16.58 14.56 -15.73
N TRP A 114 16.50 15.76 -15.16
CA TRP A 114 15.60 16.07 -14.05
C TRP A 114 14.12 15.91 -14.44
N THR A 115 13.71 16.47 -15.59
CA THR A 115 12.32 16.37 -16.08
C THR A 115 11.97 14.95 -16.49
N SER A 116 12.87 14.20 -17.14
CA SER A 116 12.64 12.79 -17.47
C SER A 116 12.56 11.91 -16.23
N CYS A 117 13.41 12.13 -15.22
CA CYS A 117 13.31 11.43 -13.93
C CYS A 117 11.97 11.72 -13.25
N ASP A 118 11.54 12.97 -13.22
CA ASP A 118 10.26 13.34 -12.61
C ASP A 118 9.07 12.66 -13.31
N VAL A 119 9.00 12.74 -14.65
CA VAL A 119 7.96 12.06 -15.42
C VAL A 119 8.01 10.55 -15.20
N LEU A 120 9.19 9.93 -15.24
CA LEU A 120 9.35 8.49 -15.05
C LEU A 120 8.87 8.04 -13.68
N LEU A 121 9.27 8.74 -12.61
CA LEU A 121 8.98 8.35 -11.23
C LEU A 121 7.52 8.63 -10.85
N CYS A 122 6.94 9.72 -11.32
CA CYS A 122 5.52 10.02 -11.15
C CYS A 122 4.65 9.01 -11.92
N THR A 123 5.02 8.69 -13.17
CA THR A 123 4.35 7.67 -13.97
C THR A 123 4.45 6.27 -13.35
N SER A 124 5.63 5.92 -12.83
CA SER A 124 5.84 4.65 -12.11
C SER A 124 4.94 4.57 -10.87
N SER A 125 4.79 5.67 -10.13
CA SER A 125 3.96 5.71 -8.92
C SER A 125 2.49 5.41 -9.20
N ILE A 126 1.87 6.08 -10.19
CA ILE A 126 0.47 5.82 -10.56
C ILE A 126 0.27 4.44 -11.20
N LEU A 127 1.21 3.97 -12.03
CA LEU A 127 1.12 2.63 -12.60
C LEU A 127 1.28 1.53 -11.53
N ASN A 128 2.11 1.74 -10.51
CA ASN A 128 2.17 0.86 -9.34
C ASN A 128 0.84 0.87 -8.57
N LEU A 129 0.17 2.03 -8.42
CA LEU A 129 -1.18 2.10 -7.82
C LEU A 129 -2.22 1.34 -8.64
N CYS A 130 -2.16 1.41 -9.98
CA CYS A 130 -2.98 0.60 -10.86
C CYS A 130 -2.71 -0.89 -10.68
N ALA A 131 -1.43 -1.29 -10.63
CA ALA A 131 -1.04 -2.67 -10.41
C ALA A 131 -1.54 -3.22 -9.06
N ILE A 132 -1.42 -2.41 -7.98
CA ILE A 132 -1.99 -2.73 -6.66
C ILE A 132 -3.52 -2.88 -6.76
N SER A 133 -4.19 -1.97 -7.47
CA SER A 133 -5.65 -2.00 -7.64
C SER A 133 -6.11 -3.24 -8.40
N ILE A 134 -5.38 -3.65 -9.45
CA ILE A 134 -5.62 -4.89 -10.20
C ILE A 134 -5.43 -6.12 -9.30
N ASP A 135 -4.31 -6.23 -8.59
CA ASP A 135 -4.04 -7.33 -7.65
C ASP A 135 -5.17 -7.43 -6.60
N ARG A 136 -5.59 -6.30 -6.03
CA ARG A 136 -6.70 -6.26 -5.07
C ARG A 136 -8.03 -6.67 -5.70
N TYR A 137 -8.33 -6.19 -6.90
CA TYR A 137 -9.56 -6.57 -7.61
C TYR A 137 -9.62 -8.08 -7.85
N LEU A 138 -8.51 -8.68 -8.29
CA LEU A 138 -8.43 -10.12 -8.57
C LEU A 138 -8.55 -10.97 -7.29
N VAL A 139 -7.93 -10.55 -6.18
CA VAL A 139 -8.09 -11.21 -4.88
C VAL A 139 -9.55 -11.20 -4.42
N ILE A 140 -10.26 -10.08 -4.60
CA ILE A 140 -11.65 -9.93 -4.12
C ILE A 140 -12.64 -10.66 -5.03
N THR A 141 -12.44 -10.63 -6.35
CA THR A 141 -13.37 -11.23 -7.32
C THR A 141 -13.16 -12.72 -7.52
N LYS A 142 -11.91 -13.19 -7.44
CA LYS A 142 -11.52 -14.58 -7.72
C LYS A 142 -10.59 -15.14 -6.63
N PRO A 143 -11.04 -15.24 -5.36
CA PRO A 143 -10.16 -15.52 -4.23
C PRO A 143 -9.38 -16.84 -4.35
N PHE A 144 -10.02 -17.94 -4.75
CA PHE A 144 -9.37 -19.25 -4.82
C PHE A 144 -8.46 -19.39 -6.05
N GLU A 145 -8.94 -18.99 -7.24
CA GLU A 145 -8.14 -19.08 -8.47
C GLU A 145 -6.94 -18.15 -8.45
N TYR A 146 -7.12 -16.92 -7.95
CA TYR A 146 -6.04 -15.94 -7.94
C TYR A 146 -5.04 -16.18 -6.82
N ALA A 147 -5.46 -16.73 -5.66
CA ALA A 147 -4.53 -17.04 -4.57
C ALA A 147 -3.39 -17.97 -4.99
N VAL A 148 -3.67 -19.01 -5.78
CA VAL A 148 -2.65 -19.94 -6.29
C VAL A 148 -1.78 -19.29 -7.37
N LYS A 149 -2.36 -18.36 -8.13
CA LYS A 149 -1.70 -17.61 -9.21
C LYS A 149 -0.84 -16.46 -8.71
N ARG A 150 -0.96 -16.04 -7.44
CA ARG A 150 -0.25 -14.88 -6.89
C ARG A 150 1.17 -15.26 -6.47
N THR A 151 2.07 -15.39 -7.44
CA THR A 151 3.47 -15.78 -7.24
C THR A 151 4.44 -14.59 -7.27
N PRO A 152 5.60 -14.67 -6.60
CA PRO A 152 6.66 -13.65 -6.67
C PRO A 152 7.07 -13.29 -8.10
N SER A 153 7.23 -14.27 -8.99
CA SER A 153 7.65 -14.05 -10.38
C SER A 153 6.64 -13.21 -11.17
N ARG A 154 5.34 -13.40 -10.93
CA ARG A 154 4.30 -12.57 -11.57
C ARG A 154 4.27 -11.15 -11.01
N MET A 155 4.50 -10.98 -9.71
CA MET A 155 4.64 -9.64 -9.12
C MET A 155 5.85 -8.91 -9.72
N ALA A 156 6.99 -9.60 -9.85
CA ALA A 156 8.17 -9.07 -10.50
C ALA A 156 7.89 -8.69 -11.97
N ALA A 157 7.17 -9.52 -12.72
CA ALA A 157 6.76 -9.19 -14.09
C ALA A 157 5.85 -7.95 -14.14
N MET A 158 4.89 -7.82 -13.23
CA MET A 158 4.05 -6.62 -13.13
C MET A 158 4.89 -5.36 -12.85
N ILE A 159 5.83 -5.45 -11.91
CA ILE A 159 6.76 -4.36 -11.59
C ILE A 159 7.59 -3.99 -12.82
N SER A 160 8.19 -4.97 -13.51
CA SER A 160 8.95 -4.72 -14.74
C SER A 160 8.11 -4.01 -15.80
N CYS A 161 6.86 -4.45 -16.02
CA CYS A 161 5.95 -3.76 -16.94
C CYS A 161 5.68 -2.32 -16.52
N VAL A 162 5.47 -2.05 -15.22
CA VAL A 162 5.27 -0.69 -14.71
C VAL A 162 6.47 0.21 -15.03
N TRP A 163 7.69 -0.23 -14.73
CA TRP A 163 8.90 0.57 -14.98
C TRP A 163 9.18 0.76 -16.47
N LEU A 164 8.96 -0.27 -17.29
CA LEU A 164 9.12 -0.18 -18.75
C LEU A 164 8.11 0.79 -19.37
N LEU A 165 6.83 0.70 -19.01
CA LEU A 165 5.81 1.63 -19.50
C LEU A 165 6.10 3.07 -19.06
N SER A 166 6.58 3.26 -17.83
CA SER A 166 6.98 4.58 -17.33
C SER A 166 8.15 5.16 -18.11
N ALA A 167 9.16 4.35 -18.40
CA ALA A 167 10.31 4.74 -19.21
C ALA A 167 9.90 5.10 -20.64
N CYS A 168 9.01 4.32 -21.26
CA CYS A 168 8.48 4.64 -22.59
C CYS A 168 7.86 6.05 -22.64
N ILE A 169 7.13 6.44 -21.59
CA ILE A 169 6.47 7.75 -21.52
C ILE A 169 7.47 8.89 -21.24
N SER A 170 8.53 8.65 -20.49
CA SER A 170 9.49 9.70 -20.08
C SER A 170 10.63 9.98 -21.06
N ILE A 171 10.94 9.05 -21.96
CA ILE A 171 12.09 9.13 -22.90
C ILE A 171 11.92 10.14 -24.05
N PRO A 172 10.74 10.37 -24.67
CA PRO A 172 10.65 11.16 -25.90
C PRO A 172 11.31 12.55 -25.89
N PRO A 173 11.26 13.35 -24.81
CA PRO A 173 12.00 14.61 -24.75
C PRO A 173 13.52 14.45 -24.94
N MET A 174 14.10 13.35 -24.45
CA MET A 174 15.53 13.04 -24.59
C MET A 174 15.93 12.74 -26.04
N LEU A 175 14.96 12.34 -26.87
CA LEU A 175 15.16 12.04 -28.30
C LEU A 175 14.91 13.26 -29.19
N GLY A 176 14.79 14.47 -28.60
CA GLY A 176 14.60 15.71 -29.33
C GLY A 176 13.14 16.11 -29.56
N ALA A 177 12.16 15.41 -28.97
CA ALA A 177 10.75 15.82 -29.00
C ALA A 177 10.43 16.93 -27.97
N LYS A 178 11.27 17.97 -27.90
CA LYS A 178 11.19 19.07 -26.93
C LYS A 178 11.33 20.44 -27.59
N GLU A 179 10.92 21.48 -26.87
CA GLU A 179 11.22 22.86 -27.26
C GLU A 179 12.71 23.18 -27.06
N PRO A 180 13.25 24.19 -27.76
CA PRO A 180 14.61 24.67 -27.51
C PRO A 180 14.79 25.06 -26.05
N PHE A 181 15.91 24.66 -25.46
CA PHE A 181 16.25 25.02 -24.09
C PHE A 181 16.48 26.52 -23.95
N VAL A 182 16.00 27.07 -22.84
CA VAL A 182 16.16 28.47 -22.47
C VAL A 182 16.94 28.52 -21.14
N PRO A 183 18.12 29.16 -21.09
CA PRO A 183 18.87 29.35 -19.85
C PRO A 183 18.00 29.91 -18.73
N GLY A 184 18.15 29.35 -17.53
CA GLY A 184 17.37 29.80 -16.37
C GLY A 184 15.93 29.31 -16.32
N ASN A 185 15.41 28.64 -17.37
CA ASN A 185 14.07 28.09 -17.38
C ASN A 185 14.07 26.62 -17.78
N CYS A 186 13.79 25.75 -16.81
CA CYS A 186 13.60 24.33 -17.05
C CYS A 186 12.16 23.92 -16.74
N GLY A 187 11.55 23.13 -17.62
CA GLY A 187 10.19 22.66 -17.47
C GLY A 187 9.82 21.64 -18.54
N TYR A 188 8.62 21.08 -18.41
CA TYR A 188 8.11 20.13 -19.38
C TYR A 188 7.84 20.82 -20.73
N SER A 189 8.12 20.11 -21.83
CA SER A 189 7.80 20.58 -23.18
C SER A 189 6.29 20.85 -23.30
N GLU A 190 5.91 22.03 -23.78
CA GLU A 190 4.51 22.41 -23.99
C GLU A 190 4.00 22.07 -25.39
N THR A 191 4.78 21.34 -26.19
CA THR A 191 4.34 20.97 -27.54
C THR A 191 3.07 20.12 -27.43
N PHE A 192 2.06 20.48 -28.22
CA PHE A 192 0.73 19.87 -28.13
C PHE A 192 0.79 18.33 -28.22
N GLY A 193 1.58 17.80 -29.16
CA GLY A 193 1.74 16.35 -29.33
C GLY A 193 2.35 15.65 -28.11
N TYR A 194 3.42 16.23 -27.53
CA TYR A 194 4.05 15.67 -26.35
C TYR A 194 3.12 15.75 -25.13
N GLN A 195 2.42 16.87 -24.93
CA GLN A 195 1.51 17.05 -23.80
C GLN A 195 0.34 16.06 -23.85
N ILE A 196 -0.27 15.84 -25.02
CA ILE A 196 -1.30 14.82 -25.19
C ILE A 196 -0.74 13.44 -24.88
N TYR A 197 0.39 13.08 -25.48
CA TYR A 197 1.03 11.78 -25.24
C TYR A 197 1.36 11.54 -23.76
N ALA A 198 2.04 12.50 -23.13
CA ALA A 198 2.52 12.39 -21.76
C ALA A 198 1.38 12.39 -20.75
N THR A 199 0.44 13.33 -20.82
CA THR A 199 -0.67 13.42 -19.85
C THR A 199 -1.65 12.25 -19.98
N ILE A 200 -1.97 11.81 -21.19
CA ILE A 200 -2.87 10.67 -21.40
C ILE A 200 -2.22 9.37 -20.94
N GLY A 201 -0.98 9.13 -21.35
CA GLY A 201 -0.22 7.92 -21.00
C GLY A 201 0.14 7.86 -19.52
N ALA A 202 0.61 8.97 -18.95
CA ALA A 202 1.07 9.02 -17.56
C ALA A 202 -0.07 9.14 -16.55
N PHE A 203 -1.20 9.76 -16.88
CA PHE A 203 -2.23 10.07 -15.89
C PHE A 203 -3.64 9.64 -16.27
N TYR A 204 -4.20 10.12 -17.37
CA TYR A 204 -5.64 9.92 -17.64
C TYR A 204 -6.02 8.46 -17.92
N ILE A 205 -5.20 7.71 -18.68
CA ILE A 205 -5.43 6.26 -18.89
C ILE A 205 -5.31 5.49 -17.56
N PRO A 206 -4.18 5.59 -16.81
CA PRO A 206 -4.07 4.90 -15.53
C PRO A 206 -5.17 5.29 -14.52
N LEU A 207 -5.50 6.57 -14.41
CA LEU A 207 -6.58 7.06 -13.55
C LEU A 207 -7.92 6.42 -13.92
N SER A 208 -8.24 6.35 -15.22
CA SER A 208 -9.49 5.72 -15.70
C SER A 208 -9.56 4.24 -15.33
N VAL A 209 -8.46 3.50 -15.53
CA VAL A 209 -8.36 2.09 -15.12
C VAL A 209 -8.58 1.94 -13.62
N MET A 210 -7.92 2.77 -12.81
CA MET A 210 -8.04 2.76 -11.36
C MET A 210 -9.48 3.04 -10.89
N LEU A 211 -10.13 4.07 -11.45
CA LEU A 211 -11.51 4.44 -11.13
C LEU A 211 -12.51 3.34 -11.50
N VAL A 212 -12.38 2.73 -12.68
CA VAL A 212 -13.24 1.63 -13.13
C VAL A 212 -13.10 0.41 -12.22
N LEU A 213 -11.85 -0.01 -11.93
CA LEU A 213 -11.59 -1.13 -11.04
C LEU A 213 -12.18 -0.88 -9.65
N TYR A 214 -11.97 0.31 -9.09
CA TYR A 214 -12.54 0.65 -7.78
C TYR A 214 -14.05 0.72 -7.80
N GLY A 215 -14.65 1.30 -8.83
CA GLY A 215 -16.10 1.31 -9.03
C GLY A 215 -16.68 -0.12 -9.02
N ASN A 216 -15.99 -1.06 -9.68
CA ASN A 216 -16.37 -2.47 -9.69
C ASN A 216 -16.20 -3.12 -8.30
N ILE A 217 -15.10 -2.85 -7.60
CA ILE A 217 -14.86 -3.31 -6.22
C ILE A 217 -15.98 -2.82 -5.29
N PHE A 218 -16.35 -1.54 -5.38
CA PHE A 218 -17.37 -0.94 -4.53
C PHE A 218 -18.77 -1.49 -4.84
N LYS A 219 -19.12 -1.63 -6.12
CA LYS A 219 -20.38 -2.27 -6.55
C LYS A 219 -20.49 -3.69 -6.01
N LEU A 220 -19.42 -4.48 -6.14
CA LEU A 220 -19.37 -5.84 -5.62
C LEU A 220 -19.53 -5.89 -4.10
N ALA A 221 -18.81 -5.03 -3.38
CA ALA A 221 -18.91 -4.93 -1.93
C ALA A 221 -20.33 -4.57 -1.47
N ARG A 222 -21.01 -3.65 -2.17
CA ARG A 222 -22.41 -3.29 -1.89
C ARG A 222 -23.38 -4.43 -2.17
N ARG A 223 -23.20 -5.16 -3.28
CA ARG A 223 -24.03 -6.34 -3.60
C ARG A 223 -23.91 -7.41 -2.51
N MET A 224 -22.69 -7.68 -2.06
CA MET A 224 -22.43 -8.65 -0.98
C MET A 224 -23.00 -8.19 0.38
N ALA A 225 -22.89 -6.90 0.71
CA ALA A 225 -23.47 -6.37 1.95
C ALA A 225 -25.00 -6.50 1.98
N LYS A 226 -25.66 -6.21 0.85
CA LYS A 226 -27.11 -6.41 0.70
C LYS A 226 -27.51 -7.89 0.80
N ALA A 227 -26.72 -8.80 0.22
CA ALA A 227 -26.99 -10.23 0.30
C ALA A 227 -26.85 -10.77 1.74
N ASP A 228 -25.87 -10.29 2.51
CA ASP A 228 -25.69 -10.67 3.93
C ASP A 228 -26.85 -10.16 4.80
N GLU A 229 -27.35 -8.95 4.52
CA GLU A 229 -28.54 -8.38 5.17
C GLU A 229 -29.81 -9.17 4.82
N GLN A 230 -30.00 -9.52 3.55
CA GLN A 230 -31.12 -10.36 3.10
C GLN A 230 -31.08 -11.76 3.70
N GLN A 231 -29.89 -12.34 3.89
CA GLN A 231 -29.74 -13.63 4.55
C GLN A 231 -30.10 -13.54 6.05
N LYS A 232 -29.82 -12.42 6.70
CA LYS A 232 -30.21 -12.17 8.10
C LYS A 232 -31.72 -11.97 8.25
N LEU A 233 -32.36 -11.24 7.34
CA LEU A 233 -33.81 -11.06 7.34
C LEU A 233 -34.57 -12.33 6.93
N GLY A 234 -34.12 -13.04 5.89
CA GLY A 234 -34.75 -14.27 5.41
C GLY A 234 -34.56 -15.48 6.33
N GLY A 235 -33.55 -15.45 7.21
CA GLY A 235 -33.38 -16.45 8.27
C GLY A 235 -34.35 -16.31 9.44
N GLY A 236 -35.10 -15.20 9.53
CA GLY A 236 -36.09 -14.94 10.59
C GLY A 236 -37.55 -15.21 10.20
N LEU A 237 -37.83 -15.52 8.92
CA LEU A 237 -39.19 -15.67 8.38
C LEU A 237 -39.42 -17.02 7.65
N ALA A 238 -38.64 -18.05 7.99
CA ALA A 238 -39.04 -19.41 7.66
C ALA A 238 -40.16 -19.84 8.64
N GLU A 239 -41.33 -19.22 8.47
CA GLU A 239 -42.57 -19.63 9.10
C GLU A 239 -42.93 -21.01 8.55
N GLU A 240 -43.15 -21.94 9.46
CA GLU A 240 -43.67 -23.27 9.18
C GLU A 240 -45.01 -23.13 8.43
N PRO A 241 -45.27 -23.86 7.33
CA PRO A 241 -46.64 -23.98 6.86
C PRO A 241 -47.39 -24.83 7.89
N GLN A 242 -48.07 -24.19 8.83
CA GLN A 242 -49.04 -24.82 9.71
C GLN A 242 -50.22 -25.28 8.84
N ALA A 243 -50.14 -26.53 8.38
CA ALA A 243 -51.27 -27.23 7.81
C ALA A 243 -52.33 -27.38 8.91
N ALA A 244 -53.47 -26.71 8.71
CA ALA A 244 -54.63 -26.78 9.57
C ALA A 244 -55.07 -28.24 9.76
N ALA A 245 -55.18 -28.64 11.03
CA ALA A 245 -55.75 -29.92 11.42
C ALA A 245 -57.28 -29.87 11.29
N THR A 246 -57.83 -30.71 10.42
CA THR A 246 -59.16 -31.30 10.58
C THR A 246 -59.00 -32.79 10.31
N GLY A 247 -59.26 -33.58 11.34
CA GLY A 247 -58.94 -35.01 11.37
C GLY A 247 -59.95 -35.87 10.61
N GLU A 248 -59.51 -37.08 10.28
CA GLU A 248 -60.17 -38.31 10.70
C GLU A 248 -59.17 -39.47 10.58
N VAL A 249 -59.27 -40.39 11.53
CA VAL A 249 -58.44 -41.57 11.73
C VAL A 249 -58.94 -42.69 10.83
N LEU A 250 -58.05 -43.40 10.13
CA LEU A 250 -58.13 -44.87 10.01
C LEU A 250 -56.72 -45.46 9.82
N GLU A 251 -56.42 -46.42 10.70
CA GLU A 251 -55.19 -47.21 10.78
C GLU A 251 -55.01 -48.12 9.55
N ALA A 252 -53.75 -48.36 9.15
CA ALA A 252 -53.22 -49.71 8.97
C ALA A 252 -51.74 -49.70 8.49
N GLU A 253 -50.94 -50.46 9.23
CA GLU A 253 -49.77 -51.23 8.80
C GLU A 253 -48.39 -50.58 8.57
N ALA A 254 -47.41 -51.29 9.17
CA ALA A 254 -46.03 -51.51 8.73
C ALA A 254 -44.97 -50.42 9.05
N GLY A 255 -44.48 -50.44 10.29
CA GLY A 255 -43.21 -51.10 10.67
C GLY A 255 -41.87 -50.82 9.96
N ALA A 256 -41.82 -50.13 8.82
CA ALA A 256 -40.57 -49.93 8.05
C ALA A 256 -40.33 -48.48 7.62
N ALA A 257 -41.30 -47.57 7.74
CA ALA A 257 -41.19 -46.20 7.26
C ALA A 257 -40.48 -45.23 8.23
N ALA A 258 -40.40 -45.56 9.52
CA ALA A 258 -39.87 -44.67 10.56
C ALA A 258 -38.34 -44.49 10.50
N SER A 259 -37.60 -45.50 10.06
CA SER A 259 -36.13 -45.43 9.94
C SER A 259 -35.70 -44.64 8.70
N VAL A 260 -36.44 -44.77 7.59
CA VAL A 260 -36.20 -44.06 6.33
C VAL A 260 -36.56 -42.57 6.45
N GLY A 261 -37.65 -42.24 7.16
CA GLY A 261 -38.05 -40.86 7.42
C GLY A 261 -37.07 -40.08 8.30
N SER A 262 -36.47 -40.73 9.31
CA SER A 262 -35.42 -40.14 10.15
C SER A 262 -34.10 -39.98 9.37
N ALA A 263 -33.75 -40.95 8.53
CA ALA A 263 -32.57 -40.88 7.66
C ALA A 263 -32.70 -39.78 6.58
N LEU A 264 -33.86 -39.62 5.95
CA LEU A 264 -34.13 -38.54 4.99
C LEU A 264 -34.22 -37.17 5.66
N LYS A 265 -34.76 -37.06 6.88
CA LYS A 265 -34.71 -35.81 7.68
C LYS A 265 -33.27 -35.46 8.07
N SER A 266 -32.45 -36.45 8.45
CA SER A 266 -31.02 -36.29 8.72
C SER A 266 -30.23 -35.85 7.47
N LEU A 267 -30.50 -36.49 6.32
CA LEU A 267 -29.87 -36.15 5.03
C LEU A 267 -30.32 -34.78 4.51
N ARG A 268 -31.59 -34.39 4.69
CA ARG A 268 -32.11 -33.06 4.33
C ARG A 268 -31.57 -31.96 5.25
N ARG A 269 -31.39 -32.24 6.55
CA ARG A 269 -30.73 -31.34 7.51
C ARG A 269 -29.23 -31.20 7.22
N ARG A 270 -28.58 -32.27 6.74
CA ARG A 270 -27.18 -32.26 6.28
C ARG A 270 -27.01 -31.54 4.94
N ASN A 271 -27.98 -31.61 4.03
CA ASN A 271 -27.95 -30.90 2.75
C ASN A 271 -28.12 -29.36 2.91
N ASN A 272 -28.89 -28.90 3.90
CA ASN A 272 -28.97 -27.48 4.24
C ASN A 272 -27.70 -26.93 4.92
N ASN A 273 -26.96 -27.77 5.65
CA ASN A 273 -25.61 -27.44 6.12
C ASN A 273 -24.54 -27.55 5.01
N GLY A 274 -24.87 -28.16 3.86
CA GLY A 274 -23.97 -28.42 2.73
C GLY A 274 -24.03 -27.38 1.60
N ARG A 275 -25.02 -26.48 1.60
CA ARG A 275 -24.92 -25.24 0.81
C ARG A 275 -23.90 -24.35 1.49
N GLY A 276 -22.63 -24.54 1.10
CA GLY A 276 -21.49 -23.80 1.60
C GLY A 276 -21.86 -22.33 1.76
N ARG A 277 -21.78 -21.83 2.99
CA ARG A 277 -21.85 -20.40 3.28
C ARG A 277 -20.94 -19.73 2.25
N PRO A 278 -21.41 -18.82 1.37
CA PRO A 278 -20.48 -17.97 0.65
C PRO A 278 -19.65 -17.29 1.73
N ALA A 279 -18.34 -17.55 1.73
CA ALA A 279 -17.45 -17.21 2.82
C ALA A 279 -17.73 -15.76 3.26
N GLY A 280 -18.35 -15.61 4.43
CA GLY A 280 -18.71 -14.31 4.97
C GLY A 280 -17.44 -13.48 5.03
N ARG A 281 -17.43 -12.37 4.30
CA ARG A 281 -16.29 -11.47 4.17
C ARG A 281 -15.79 -11.09 5.56
N SER A 282 -14.53 -11.40 5.85
CA SER A 282 -13.92 -11.03 7.12
C SER A 282 -13.90 -9.51 7.26
N ASN A 283 -14.02 -9.00 8.49
CA ASN A 283 -13.83 -7.59 8.81
C ASN A 283 -12.48 -7.04 8.30
N SER A 284 -11.49 -7.90 7.99
CA SER A 284 -10.22 -7.55 7.34
C SER A 284 -10.42 -6.97 5.94
N ASP A 285 -11.33 -7.53 5.15
CA ASP A 285 -11.44 -7.22 3.74
C ASP A 285 -12.09 -5.84 3.58
N THR A 286 -13.13 -5.56 4.38
CA THR A 286 -13.80 -4.23 4.42
C THR A 286 -12.85 -3.13 4.85
N LYS A 287 -11.90 -3.43 5.75
CA LYS A 287 -10.82 -2.50 6.09
C LYS A 287 -9.88 -2.27 4.90
N ALA A 288 -9.49 -3.34 4.19
CA ALA A 288 -8.62 -3.23 3.02
C ALA A 288 -9.21 -2.40 1.86
N ILE A 289 -10.53 -2.48 1.61
CA ILE A 289 -11.19 -1.61 0.60
C ILE A 289 -11.12 -0.14 1.01
N LYS A 290 -11.30 0.17 2.29
CA LYS A 290 -11.18 1.55 2.80
C LYS A 290 -9.76 2.08 2.63
N THR A 291 -8.76 1.25 2.91
CA THR A 291 -7.34 1.58 2.68
C THR A 291 -7.10 1.92 1.21
N LEU A 292 -7.52 1.05 0.30
CA LEU A 292 -7.31 1.25 -1.13
C LEU A 292 -8.02 2.53 -1.61
N GLY A 293 -9.28 2.73 -1.23
CA GLY A 293 -10.06 3.92 -1.56
C GLY A 293 -9.39 5.22 -1.08
N ALA A 294 -8.80 5.21 0.12
CA ALA A 294 -8.06 6.35 0.63
C ALA A 294 -6.79 6.64 -0.19
N ILE A 295 -6.02 5.61 -0.57
CA ILE A 295 -4.83 5.76 -1.42
C ILE A 295 -5.22 6.39 -2.77
N MET A 296 -6.23 5.83 -3.44
CA MET A 296 -6.67 6.28 -4.76
C MET A 296 -7.28 7.69 -4.72
N GLY A 297 -8.08 8.00 -3.70
CA GLY A 297 -8.65 9.34 -3.52
C GLY A 297 -7.59 10.40 -3.25
N CYS A 298 -6.59 10.08 -2.41
CA CYS A 298 -5.46 10.97 -2.14
C CYS A 298 -4.66 11.25 -3.41
N PHE A 299 -4.34 10.21 -4.18
CA PHE A 299 -3.62 10.35 -5.43
C PHE A 299 -4.35 11.26 -6.42
N THR A 300 -5.63 11.00 -6.67
CA THR A 300 -6.44 11.81 -7.59
C THR A 300 -6.53 13.26 -7.12
N PHE A 301 -6.76 13.50 -5.83
CA PHE A 301 -6.83 14.85 -5.29
C PHE A 301 -5.51 15.62 -5.46
N CYS A 302 -4.37 14.94 -5.23
CA CYS A 302 -3.06 15.57 -5.32
C CYS A 302 -2.64 15.92 -6.77
N TRP A 303 -2.90 15.01 -7.71
CA TRP A 303 -2.36 15.12 -9.06
C TRP A 303 -3.32 15.71 -10.10
N LEU A 304 -4.64 15.54 -9.92
CA LEU A 304 -5.62 15.99 -10.90
C LEU A 304 -5.53 17.50 -11.24
N PRO A 305 -5.33 18.43 -10.28
CA PRO A 305 -5.23 19.85 -10.59
C PRO A 305 -4.05 20.16 -11.53
N PHE A 306 -2.90 19.53 -11.29
CA PHE A 306 -1.71 19.72 -12.12
C PHE A 306 -1.92 19.20 -13.55
N PHE A 307 -2.46 18.00 -13.71
CA PHE A 307 -2.68 17.43 -15.05
C PHE A 307 -3.74 18.19 -15.85
N ILE A 308 -4.80 18.69 -15.20
CA ILE A 308 -5.78 19.59 -15.84
C ILE A 308 -5.08 20.87 -16.33
N MET A 309 -4.25 21.48 -15.50
CA MET A 309 -3.51 22.69 -15.88
C MET A 309 -2.60 22.42 -17.09
N GLN A 310 -1.82 21.33 -17.08
CA GLN A 310 -0.90 20.99 -18.19
C GLN A 310 -1.62 20.83 -19.54
N ILE A 311 -2.75 20.13 -19.56
CA ILE A 311 -3.50 19.95 -20.81
C ILE A 311 -4.17 21.26 -21.26
N SER A 312 -4.66 22.08 -20.32
CA SER A 312 -5.22 23.39 -20.62
C SER A 312 -4.18 24.34 -21.23
N LEU A 313 -2.95 24.36 -20.71
CA LEU A 313 -1.84 25.14 -21.26
C LEU A 313 -1.50 24.73 -22.70
N ALA A 314 -1.43 23.42 -22.94
CA ALA A 314 -1.16 22.88 -24.27
C ALA A 314 -2.26 23.23 -25.28
N ILE A 315 -3.53 23.12 -24.88
CA ILE A 315 -4.68 23.49 -25.71
C ILE A 315 -4.67 24.99 -26.00
N TRP A 316 -4.42 25.84 -25.00
CA TRP A 316 -4.37 27.29 -25.18
C TRP A 316 -3.30 27.68 -26.20
N LYS A 317 -2.08 27.16 -26.04
CA LYS A 317 -0.98 27.41 -26.97
C LYS A 317 -1.31 27.00 -28.40
N LYS A 318 -2.01 25.88 -28.56
CA LYS A 318 -2.44 25.36 -29.88
C LYS A 318 -3.52 26.23 -30.53
N VAL A 319 -4.46 26.76 -29.74
CA VAL A 319 -5.61 27.54 -30.24
C VAL A 319 -5.23 29.00 -30.50
N THR A 320 -4.54 29.64 -29.57
CA THR A 320 -4.25 31.08 -29.60
C THR A 320 -2.90 31.39 -30.27
N GLY A 321 -2.03 30.38 -30.42
CA GLY A 321 -0.66 30.55 -30.95
C GLY A 321 0.30 31.26 -29.97
N SER A 322 -0.16 31.62 -28.77
CA SER A 322 0.60 32.31 -27.73
C SER A 322 0.71 31.45 -26.46
N LYS A 323 1.81 31.63 -25.71
CA LYS A 323 1.95 31.02 -24.38
C LYS A 323 1.01 31.72 -23.40
N PHE A 324 0.34 30.94 -22.55
CA PHE A 324 -0.47 31.49 -21.47
C PHE A 324 0.42 31.68 -20.25
N ASP A 325 0.61 32.94 -19.82
CA ASP A 325 1.43 33.26 -18.66
C ASP A 325 0.68 32.94 -17.37
N ILE A 326 0.80 31.70 -16.89
CA ILE A 326 0.37 31.33 -15.54
C ILE A 326 1.29 31.98 -14.52
N GLU A 327 0.69 32.54 -13.48
CA GLU A 327 1.45 32.94 -12.30
C GLU A 327 2.20 31.72 -11.76
N LYS A 328 3.54 31.78 -11.76
CA LYS A 328 4.37 30.63 -11.39
C LYS A 328 4.08 30.10 -9.97
N ASN A 329 3.53 30.91 -9.07
CA ASN A 329 3.06 30.44 -7.76
C ASN A 329 1.92 29.40 -7.87
N VAL A 330 1.00 29.56 -8.83
CA VAL A 330 -0.09 28.60 -9.09
C VAL A 330 0.47 27.29 -9.63
N PHE A 331 1.37 27.39 -10.62
CA PHE A 331 2.06 26.23 -11.18
C PHE A 331 2.81 25.44 -10.10
N ASP A 332 3.65 26.15 -9.32
CA ASP A 332 4.44 25.56 -8.24
C ASP A 332 3.50 24.91 -7.21
N THR A 333 2.39 25.57 -6.84
CA THR A 333 1.42 25.03 -5.85
C THR A 333 0.83 23.70 -6.29
N PHE A 334 0.36 23.58 -7.53
CA PHE A 334 -0.20 22.32 -8.03
C PHE A 334 0.86 21.22 -8.19
N LEU A 335 2.07 21.58 -8.60
CA LEU A 335 3.19 20.64 -8.68
C LEU A 335 3.57 20.10 -7.28
N TRP A 336 3.74 20.99 -6.30
CA TRP A 336 4.05 20.60 -4.91
C TRP A 336 2.93 19.78 -4.26
N LEU A 337 1.66 20.08 -4.57
CA LEU A 337 0.54 19.26 -4.15
C LEU A 337 0.63 17.82 -4.70
N GLY A 338 1.13 17.65 -5.93
CA GLY A 338 1.47 16.36 -6.51
C GLY A 338 2.51 15.61 -5.69
N TYR A 339 3.61 16.26 -5.31
CA TYR A 339 4.66 15.65 -4.49
C TYR A 339 4.21 15.27 -3.06
N VAL A 340 3.22 15.96 -2.50
CA VAL A 340 2.61 15.57 -1.22
C VAL A 340 2.02 14.14 -1.28
N ASN A 341 1.60 13.66 -2.44
CA ASN A 341 1.14 12.27 -2.60
C ASN A 341 2.18 11.24 -2.11
N SER A 342 3.44 11.42 -2.47
CA SER A 342 4.55 10.53 -2.07
C SER A 342 4.80 10.56 -0.56
N PHE A 343 4.48 11.67 0.11
CA PHE A 343 4.53 11.79 1.57
C PHE A 343 3.37 11.05 2.26
N MET A 344 2.19 11.06 1.63
CA MET A 344 0.98 10.47 2.19
C MET A 344 1.02 8.94 2.21
N ASN A 345 1.71 8.30 1.28
CA ASN A 345 1.76 6.83 1.15
C ASN A 345 2.18 6.11 2.45
N PRO A 346 3.36 6.40 3.07
CA PRO A 346 3.74 5.83 4.36
C PRO A 346 2.72 6.06 5.49
N ILE A 347 2.11 7.25 5.55
CA ILE A 347 1.09 7.60 6.55
C ILE A 347 -0.16 6.73 6.37
N ILE A 348 -0.59 6.54 5.12
CA ILE A 348 -1.72 5.69 4.78
C ILE A 348 -1.44 4.23 5.17
N TYR A 349 -0.24 3.71 4.91
CA TYR A 349 0.15 2.36 5.36
C TYR A 349 0.16 2.24 6.89
N ALA A 350 0.75 3.21 7.59
CA ALA A 350 0.72 3.23 9.06
C ALA A 350 -0.71 3.28 9.61
N LYS A 351 -1.60 4.08 9.01
CA LYS A 351 -2.98 4.24 9.50
C LYS A 351 -3.88 3.08 9.13
N PHE A 352 -3.71 2.45 7.96
CA PHE A 352 -4.70 1.51 7.46
C PHE A 352 -4.18 0.08 7.26
N ASN A 353 -2.85 -0.13 7.31
CA ASN A 353 -2.24 -1.45 7.27
C ASN A 353 -1.61 -1.81 8.61
N ARG A 354 -2.31 -2.64 9.40
CA ARG A 354 -1.85 -3.05 10.74
C ARG A 354 -0.52 -3.80 10.71
N ASP A 355 -0.22 -4.50 9.62
CA ASP A 355 1.01 -5.27 9.48
C ASP A 355 2.25 -4.37 9.38
N PHE A 356 2.10 -3.09 8.99
CA PHE A 356 3.21 -2.13 8.91
C PHE A 356 3.41 -1.31 10.20
N ARG A 357 2.37 -1.17 11.04
CA ARG A 357 2.45 -0.36 12.28
C ARG A 357 3.51 -0.86 13.25
N THR A 358 3.54 -2.16 13.52
CA THR A 358 4.45 -2.74 14.50
C THR A 358 5.91 -2.69 14.00
N PRO A 359 6.20 -3.07 12.74
CA PRO A 359 7.52 -2.85 12.17
C PRO A 359 7.99 -1.39 12.22
N PHE A 360 7.14 -0.43 11.85
CA PHE A 360 7.49 1.00 11.91
C PHE A 360 7.93 1.43 13.31
N LYS A 361 7.17 1.04 14.34
CA LYS A 361 7.54 1.33 15.73
C LYS A 361 8.91 0.74 16.10
N HIS A 362 9.18 -0.49 15.70
CA HIS A 362 10.48 -1.12 16.00
C HIS A 362 11.64 -0.47 15.23
N LEU A 363 11.42 -0.08 13.97
CA LEU A 363 12.42 0.58 13.15
C LEU A 363 12.74 2.00 13.65
N LEU A 364 11.72 2.77 14.02
CA LEU A 364 11.91 4.10 14.62
C LEU A 364 12.61 4.06 15.98
N LEU A 365 12.48 2.95 16.71
CA LEU A 365 13.19 2.69 17.96
C LEU A 365 14.53 1.95 17.73
N CYS A 366 15.01 1.82 16.49
CA CYS A 366 16.25 1.14 16.09
C CYS A 366 16.38 -0.32 16.57
N HIS A 367 15.27 -1.00 16.85
CA HIS A 367 15.22 -2.38 17.33
C HIS A 367 15.22 -3.41 16.17
N CYS A 368 16.15 -3.30 15.23
CA CYS A 368 16.12 -4.05 13.97
C CYS A 368 16.54 -5.53 14.09
N ARG A 369 17.49 -5.87 14.99
CA ARG A 369 18.12 -7.22 15.05
C ARG A 369 17.19 -8.35 15.51
N SER A 370 16.14 -8.08 16.29
CA SER A 370 15.23 -9.11 16.85
C SER A 370 13.78 -8.91 16.42
N ILE A 371 13.53 -8.16 15.34
CA ILE A 371 12.17 -7.80 14.92
C ILE A 371 11.32 -9.04 14.60
N ASN A 372 11.89 -10.03 13.91
CA ASN A 372 11.18 -11.27 13.56
C ASN A 372 10.88 -12.14 14.79
N GLU A 373 11.80 -12.22 15.75
CA GLU A 373 11.60 -12.96 17.01
C GLU A 373 10.52 -12.31 17.87
N ARG A 374 10.54 -10.99 17.99
CA ARG A 374 9.54 -10.22 18.77
C ARG A 374 8.16 -10.30 18.15
N LEU A 375 8.04 -10.09 16.84
CA LEU A 375 6.76 -10.23 16.12
C LEU A 375 6.19 -11.65 16.25
N ARG A 376 7.06 -12.66 16.15
CA ARG A 376 6.69 -14.06 16.37
C ARG A 376 6.17 -14.26 17.80
N SER A 377 6.91 -13.78 18.82
CA SER A 377 6.50 -13.90 20.22
C SER A 377 5.16 -13.22 20.53
N GLN A 378 4.89 -12.04 19.94
CA GLN A 378 3.62 -11.33 20.08
C GLN A 378 2.45 -12.12 19.47
N GLN A 379 2.64 -12.68 18.27
CA GLN A 379 1.62 -13.54 17.66
C GLN A 379 1.36 -14.80 18.49
N TYR A 380 2.39 -15.42 19.06
CA TYR A 380 2.18 -16.54 19.99
C TYR A 380 1.41 -16.11 21.25
N SER A 381 1.75 -14.96 21.86
CA SER A 381 1.01 -14.49 23.03
C SER A 381 -0.45 -14.17 22.73
N GLU A 382 -0.75 -13.56 21.57
CA GLU A 382 -2.13 -13.26 21.16
C GLU A 382 -2.93 -14.54 20.83
N GLN A 383 -2.31 -15.51 20.17
CA GLN A 383 -2.97 -16.76 19.77
C GLN A 383 -3.26 -17.68 20.97
N TYR A 384 -2.41 -17.66 22.00
CA TYR A 384 -2.52 -18.54 23.17
C TYR A 384 -2.93 -17.82 24.45
N GLY A 385 -3.26 -16.52 24.39
CA GLY A 385 -3.75 -15.74 25.53
C GLY A 385 -2.74 -15.55 26.67
N LEU A 386 -1.43 -15.67 26.40
CA LEU A 386 -0.40 -15.53 27.43
C LEU A 386 -0.13 -14.04 27.69
N PRO A 387 0.06 -13.63 28.97
CA PRO A 387 0.38 -12.24 29.28
C PRO A 387 1.69 -11.86 28.58
N SER A 388 1.63 -10.84 27.72
CA SER A 388 2.82 -10.33 27.04
C SER A 388 3.80 -9.83 28.10
N SER A 389 4.97 -10.46 28.21
CA SER A 389 6.06 -9.97 29.04
C SER A 389 6.66 -8.69 28.42
N GLY A 390 5.95 -7.57 28.60
CA GLY A 390 6.35 -6.24 28.20
C GLY A 390 6.23 -5.31 29.40
N ARG A 391 7.38 -4.80 29.85
CA ARG A 391 7.58 -3.83 30.94
C ARG A 391 6.42 -2.83 31.04
N GLY A 392 5.63 -2.96 32.10
CA GLY A 392 4.46 -2.13 32.34
C GLY A 392 4.83 -0.71 32.71
N THR A 393 4.13 0.25 32.10
CA THR A 393 3.70 1.46 32.80
C THR A 393 2.18 1.46 32.79
N SER A 394 1.60 0.65 33.69
CA SER A 394 0.16 0.69 33.93
C SER A 394 -0.11 1.76 34.99
N LYS A 395 -0.78 2.84 34.59
CA LYS A 395 -1.38 3.80 35.52
C LYS A 395 -2.46 3.06 36.31
N ARG A 396 -2.15 2.78 37.57
CA ARG A 396 -3.05 2.19 38.55
C ARG A 396 -4.15 3.22 38.89
N ARG A 397 -5.39 2.96 38.45
CA ARG A 397 -6.58 3.67 38.94
C ARG A 397 -7.08 2.92 40.17
N LEU A 398 -7.01 3.56 41.34
CA LEU A 398 -7.59 3.09 42.60
C LEU A 398 -9.09 3.45 42.62
N GLY A 399 -9.90 2.56 43.19
CA GLY A 399 -11.33 2.70 43.45
C GLY A 399 -11.92 1.31 43.69
N ALA A 400 -11.74 0.76 44.90
CA ALA A 400 -12.72 0.74 45.99
C ALA A 400 -13.69 -0.46 45.86
N GLY A 401 -13.69 -1.32 46.89
CA GLY A 401 -14.52 -2.54 46.98
C GLY A 401 -16.01 -2.26 47.15
N PRO A 402 -16.84 -3.29 47.44
CA PRO A 402 -16.73 -3.97 48.74
C PRO A 402 -16.89 -5.50 48.74
N THR A 403 -16.33 -6.05 49.82
CA THR A 403 -16.56 -7.30 50.58
C THR A 403 -17.69 -8.26 50.19
N GLY A 404 -17.37 -9.55 50.21
CA GLY A 404 -18.32 -10.66 50.37
C GLY A 404 -17.60 -12.01 50.48
N ALA A 405 -17.72 -12.66 51.64
CA ALA A 405 -17.01 -13.85 52.07
C ALA A 405 -17.37 -15.14 51.29
N ASN A 406 -16.43 -16.08 51.18
CA ASN A 406 -16.58 -17.38 51.83
C ASN A 406 -15.29 -18.22 51.81
N ALA A 407 -15.08 -18.90 52.95
CA ALA A 407 -14.00 -19.83 53.24
C ALA A 407 -14.27 -21.22 52.61
N GLY A 408 -13.18 -21.97 52.40
CA GLY A 408 -13.23 -23.38 52.02
C GLY A 408 -11.82 -23.97 51.98
N ALA A 409 -11.46 -24.68 53.04
CA ALA A 409 -10.15 -25.25 53.32
C ALA A 409 -9.75 -26.42 52.41
N ALA A 410 -8.45 -26.59 52.19
CA ALA A 410 -7.75 -27.89 52.29
C ALA A 410 -6.23 -27.67 52.24
N ALA A 411 -5.55 -28.20 53.25
CA ALA A 411 -4.11 -28.13 53.48
C ALA A 411 -3.36 -29.33 52.89
N ALA A 412 -2.01 -29.26 53.02
CA ALA A 412 -0.98 -30.30 52.81
C ALA A 412 -0.49 -30.46 51.35
N ASN A 413 0.80 -30.52 51.02
CA ASN A 413 2.00 -30.81 51.80
C ASN A 413 3.27 -30.16 51.18
N SER A 414 4.23 -29.94 52.07
CA SER A 414 5.59 -29.45 51.88
C SER A 414 6.46 -30.37 50.98
N ALA A 415 7.31 -29.77 50.13
CA ALA A 415 8.72 -30.14 49.93
C ALA A 415 9.37 -29.27 48.83
N ALA A 416 10.30 -28.40 49.22
CA ALA A 416 11.41 -27.94 48.37
C ALA A 416 12.56 -28.97 48.51
N PRO A 417 13.53 -29.14 47.56
CA PRO A 417 14.44 -28.05 47.16
C PRO A 417 15.01 -28.11 45.71
N GLY A 418 15.64 -26.99 45.30
CA GLY A 418 16.99 -26.99 44.69
C GLY A 418 17.23 -27.60 43.29
N ALA A 419 17.53 -26.71 42.33
CA ALA A 419 18.59 -26.81 41.30
C ALA A 419 18.76 -28.11 40.48
N SER A 420 18.40 -28.08 39.18
CA SER A 420 19.15 -28.78 38.12
C SER A 420 18.75 -28.33 36.71
N GLY A 421 19.32 -27.20 36.27
CA GLY A 421 19.35 -26.83 34.87
C GLY A 421 20.47 -27.57 34.13
N ARG A 422 20.31 -28.87 33.84
CA ARG A 422 21.18 -29.54 32.83
C ARG A 422 20.67 -30.86 32.25
N ALA A 423 19.61 -31.48 32.79
CA ALA A 423 19.15 -32.79 32.32
C ALA A 423 18.25 -32.77 31.05
N GLY A 424 17.60 -31.65 30.73
CA GLY A 424 16.62 -31.57 29.62
C GLY A 424 17.20 -31.58 28.20
N ARG A 425 18.52 -31.40 28.03
CA ARG A 425 19.19 -31.39 26.71
C ARG A 425 19.67 -32.77 26.25
N SER A 426 19.90 -33.71 27.16
CA SER A 426 20.38 -35.06 26.83
C SER A 426 19.25 -35.97 26.34
N VAL A 427 18.07 -35.89 26.98
CA VAL A 427 16.91 -36.73 26.65
C VAL A 427 16.34 -36.42 25.25
N ARG A 428 16.36 -35.15 24.81
CA ARG A 428 15.89 -34.79 23.45
C ARG A 428 16.82 -35.24 22.33
N ARG A 429 18.14 -35.37 22.57
CA ARG A 429 19.09 -35.88 21.55
C ARG A 429 19.03 -37.40 21.40
N ALA A 430 18.68 -38.14 22.47
CA ALA A 430 18.51 -39.59 22.39
C ALA A 430 17.24 -40.00 21.63
N SER A 431 16.12 -39.27 21.80
CA SER A 431 14.89 -39.52 21.02
C SER A 431 15.03 -39.20 19.54
N ASP A 432 15.77 -38.17 19.15
CA ASP A 432 15.98 -37.84 17.73
C ASP A 432 16.90 -38.85 17.02
N ALA A 433 17.81 -39.51 17.74
CA ALA A 433 18.70 -40.53 17.19
C ALA A 433 17.99 -41.88 16.97
N SER A 434 17.05 -42.28 17.85
CA SER A 434 16.27 -43.52 17.67
C SER A 434 15.23 -43.40 16.56
N LEU A 435 14.60 -42.21 16.41
CA LEU A 435 13.67 -41.89 15.33
C LEU A 435 14.34 -41.86 13.94
N ARG A 436 15.62 -41.45 13.86
CA ARG A 436 16.38 -41.49 12.59
C ARG A 436 16.80 -42.90 12.20
N ARG A 437 17.15 -43.78 13.15
CA ARG A 437 17.47 -45.20 12.85
C ARG A 437 16.24 -45.97 12.37
N SER A 438 15.06 -45.73 12.95
CA SER A 438 13.80 -46.36 12.51
C SER A 438 13.39 -45.97 11.07
N ARG A 439 13.68 -44.73 10.64
CA ARG A 439 13.39 -44.28 9.27
C ARG A 439 14.34 -44.83 8.22
N HIS A 440 15.61 -45.07 8.56
CA HIS A 440 16.56 -45.69 7.64
C HIS A 440 16.32 -47.19 7.47
N GLN A 441 15.84 -47.89 8.49
CA GLN A 441 15.53 -49.31 8.41
C GLN A 441 14.28 -49.58 7.56
N LYS A 442 13.24 -48.73 7.67
CA LYS A 442 12.06 -48.78 6.78
C LYS A 442 12.34 -48.37 5.33
N ALA A 443 13.38 -47.57 5.07
CA ALA A 443 13.77 -47.21 3.71
C ALA A 443 14.60 -48.31 3.01
N ALA A 444 15.26 -49.18 3.79
CA ALA A 444 16.01 -50.32 3.25
C ALA A 444 15.10 -51.52 2.92
N GLU A 445 14.02 -51.74 3.69
CA GLU A 445 13.03 -52.79 3.40
C GLU A 445 12.21 -52.50 2.13
N ASN A 446 11.84 -51.23 1.88
CA ASN A 446 11.07 -50.86 0.70
C ASN A 446 11.84 -50.95 -0.64
N ASN A 447 13.18 -50.99 -0.61
CA ASN A 447 14.00 -51.13 -1.82
C ASN A 447 14.24 -52.59 -2.22
N ASN A 448 13.88 -53.57 -1.38
CA ASN A 448 14.08 -54.98 -1.68
C ASN A 448 12.81 -55.67 -2.22
N GLU A 449 11.65 -54.98 -2.20
CA GLU A 449 10.38 -55.46 -2.79
C GLU A 449 10.15 -55.00 -4.24
N GLN A 450 11.10 -54.27 -4.85
CA GLN A 450 11.03 -53.85 -6.26
C GLN A 450 12.00 -54.59 -7.20
N MET A 451 12.66 -55.66 -6.74
CA MET A 451 13.63 -56.41 -7.54
C MET A 451 13.51 -57.94 -7.42
N VAL A 452 12.28 -58.45 -7.31
CA VAL A 452 11.93 -59.87 -7.55
C VAL A 452 10.76 -59.95 -8.50
#